data_AF-A0AAV6YTG6-F1
#
_entry.id   AF-A0AAV6YTG6-F1
#
_cell.length_a   1.000
_cell.length_b   1.000
_cell.length_c   1.000
_cell.angle_alpha   90.00
_cell.angle_beta   90.00
_cell.angle_gamma   90.00
#
_symmetry.space_group_name_H-M   'P 1'
#
loop_
_entity.id
_entity.type
_entity.pdbx_description
1 polymer ?
#
loop_
_entity_poly.entity_id
_entity_poly.type
_entity_poly.pdbx_seq_one_letter_code
_entity_poly.pdbx_strand_id
1 'polypeptide(L)'
;QDRDLDRLKRKWLNALTKRQEYLDQQLQKLVSRQDKTEDDAEREAQLLEMRLTLTEERNSVLVPSAGSGIPGAPANWTPAAGMETHIPVIFLDLNADDFSSQDNLDEPEAAGWDATLTSEEEDEFFDLQIVKHHDTE
;
A
#
# COMPACT_ATOMS: atom_id res chain seq x y z
N GLN A 1 -10.27 10.91 -2.29
CA GLN A 1 -8.92 10.39 -2.61
C GLN A 1 -7.83 10.94 -1.70
N ASP A 2 -7.43 12.23 -1.77
CA ASP A 2 -6.25 12.75 -1.04
C ASP A 2 -6.27 12.47 0.46
N ARG A 3 -7.44 12.64 1.11
CA ARG A 3 -7.61 12.34 2.54
C ARG A 3 -7.36 10.88 2.88
N ASP A 4 -7.78 9.96 2.00
CA ASP A 4 -7.60 8.51 2.17
C ASP A 4 -6.16 8.11 1.91
N LEU A 5 -5.52 8.71 0.90
CA LEU A 5 -4.09 8.54 0.64
C LEU A 5 -3.26 9.04 1.83
N ASP A 6 -3.57 10.20 2.41
CA ASP A 6 -2.89 10.72 3.60
C ASP A 6 -3.08 9.82 4.81
N ARG A 7 -4.27 9.24 4.97
CA ARG A 7 -4.57 8.27 6.02
C ARG A 7 -3.77 6.98 5.81
N LEU A 8 -3.70 6.46 4.58
CA LEU A 8 -2.90 5.30 4.23
C LEU A 8 -1.42 5.56 4.48
N LYS A 9 -0.87 6.65 3.94
CA LYS A 9 0.53 7.07 4.12
C LYS A 9 0.88 7.13 5.60
N ARG A 10 0.02 7.72 6.44
CA ARG A 10 0.22 7.74 7.90
C ARG A 10 0.25 6.34 8.51
N LYS A 11 -0.74 5.48 8.22
CA LYS A 11 -0.77 4.10 8.74
C LYS A 11 0.49 3.32 8.33
N TRP A 12 0.89 3.40 7.06
CA TRP A 12 2.06 2.71 6.52
C TRP A 12 3.37 3.25 7.11
N LEU A 13 3.57 4.58 7.13
CA LEU A 13 4.75 5.20 7.73
C LEU A 13 4.89 4.86 9.22
N ASN A 14 3.77 4.75 9.95
CA ASN A 14 3.80 4.30 11.35
C ASN A 14 4.29 2.85 11.47
N ALA A 15 3.84 1.96 10.60
CA ALA A 15 4.31 0.57 10.58
C ALA A 15 5.80 0.49 10.24
N LEU A 16 6.25 1.23 9.22
CA LEU A 16 7.67 1.30 8.83
C LEU A 16 8.55 1.85 9.93
N THR A 17 8.07 2.86 10.66
CA THR A 17 8.81 3.45 11.78
C THR A 17 9.01 2.43 12.89
N LYS A 18 7.97 1.67 13.27
CA LYS A 18 8.11 0.58 14.25
C LYS A 18 9.10 -0.50 13.80
N ARG A 19 9.07 -0.87 12.52
CA ARG A 19 10.00 -1.86 11.95
C ARG A 19 11.45 -1.34 11.94
N GLN A 20 11.64 -0.06 11.62
CA GLN A 20 12.94 0.60 11.70
C GLN A 20 13.48 0.61 13.13
N GLU A 21 12.67 1.03 14.11
CA GLU A 21 13.05 1.03 15.53
C GLU A 21 13.47 -0.37 16.01
N TYR A 22 12.74 -1.41 15.58
CA TYR A 22 13.11 -2.80 15.89
C TYR A 22 14.47 -3.18 15.29
N LEU A 23 14.72 -2.87 14.01
CA LEU A 23 16.02 -3.15 13.37
C LEU A 23 17.16 -2.41 14.07
N ASP A 24 16.97 -1.13 14.39
CA ASP A 24 17.97 -0.31 15.07
C ASP A 24 18.31 -0.89 16.44
N GLN A 25 17.31 -1.40 17.19
CA GLN A 25 17.55 -2.11 18.46
C GLN A 25 18.35 -3.41 18.27
N GLN A 26 18.09 -4.19 17.22
CA GLN A 26 18.84 -5.42 16.93
C GLN A 26 20.29 -5.13 16.54
N LEU A 27 20.50 -4.12 15.70
CA LEU A 27 21.83 -3.65 15.33
C LEU A 27 22.60 -3.16 16.56
N GLN A 28 21.97 -2.35 17.42
CA GLN A 28 22.62 -1.85 18.63
C GLN A 28 23.05 -2.98 19.57
N LYS A 29 22.22 -4.04 19.73
CA LYS A 29 22.59 -5.23 20.50
C LYS A 29 23.82 -5.93 19.93
N LEU A 30 23.89 -6.10 18.61
CA LEU A 30 25.05 -6.70 17.94
C LEU A 30 26.32 -5.86 18.08
N VAL A 31 26.21 -4.54 17.91
CA VAL A 31 27.35 -3.62 18.06
C VAL A 31 27.88 -3.59 19.49
N SER A 32 27.02 -3.77 20.49
CA SER A 32 27.41 -3.78 21.91
C SER A 32 28.13 -5.06 22.37
N ARG A 33 28.19 -6.12 21.55
CA ARG A 33 28.89 -7.37 21.87
C ARG A 33 30.40 -7.19 21.72
N GLN A 34 31.17 -7.64 22.72
CA GLN A 34 32.64 -7.60 22.69
C GLN A 34 33.24 -8.71 21.82
N ASP A 35 32.66 -9.91 21.85
CA ASP A 35 33.13 -11.06 21.06
C ASP A 35 32.15 -11.30 19.89
N LYS A 36 32.44 -10.69 18.73
CA LYS A 36 31.65 -10.90 17.51
C LYS A 36 32.09 -12.18 16.81
N THR A 37 31.15 -13.07 16.52
CA THR A 37 31.37 -14.25 15.68
C THR A 37 31.19 -13.91 14.20
N GLU A 38 31.58 -14.84 13.31
CA GLU A 38 31.28 -14.72 11.87
C GLU A 38 29.75 -14.66 11.62
N ASP A 39 28.97 -15.49 12.33
CA ASP A 39 27.50 -15.43 12.31
C ASP A 39 26.95 -14.06 12.74
N ASP A 40 27.58 -13.39 13.72
CA ASP A 40 27.17 -12.05 14.15
C ASP A 40 27.44 -11.03 13.03
N ALA A 41 28.55 -11.17 12.29
CA ALA A 41 28.88 -10.32 11.16
C ALA A 41 27.92 -10.54 9.97
N GLU A 42 27.56 -11.79 9.66
CA GLU A 42 26.57 -12.10 8.63
C GLU A 42 25.19 -11.54 9.00
N ARG A 43 24.76 -11.72 10.26
CA ARG A 43 23.50 -11.16 10.74
C ARG A 43 23.50 -9.63 10.69
N GLU A 44 24.62 -8.99 11.04
CA GLU A 44 24.77 -7.53 10.93
C GLU A 44 24.62 -7.06 9.47
N ALA A 45 25.23 -7.77 8.52
CA ALA A 45 25.07 -7.48 7.09
C ALA A 45 23.60 -7.59 6.62
N GLN A 46 22.91 -8.67 6.99
CA GLN A 46 21.48 -8.85 6.67
C GLN A 46 20.60 -7.75 7.28
N LEU A 47 20.86 -7.35 8.53
CA LEU A 47 20.12 -6.27 9.18
C LEU A 47 20.33 -4.92 8.49
N LEU A 48 21.56 -4.63 8.02
CA LEU A 48 21.86 -3.43 7.25
C LEU A 48 21.18 -3.44 5.87
N GLU A 49 21.14 -4.59 5.18
CA GLU A 49 20.41 -4.76 3.93
C GLU A 49 18.90 -4.54 4.11
N MET A 50 18.32 -5.11 5.16
CA MET A 50 16.91 -4.86 5.49
C MET A 50 16.65 -3.38 5.79
N ARG A 51 17.58 -2.68 6.45
CA ARG A 51 17.46 -1.25 6.71
C ARG A 51 17.50 -0.41 5.42
N LEU A 52 18.34 -0.80 4.46
CA LEU A 52 18.36 -0.19 3.13
C LEU A 52 17.00 -0.36 2.44
N THR A 53 16.50 -1.60 2.39
CA THR A 53 15.20 -1.93 1.79
C THR A 53 14.05 -1.13 2.42
N LEU A 54 14.03 -0.99 3.75
CA LEU A 54 13.03 -0.16 4.44
C LEU A 54 13.10 1.31 4.05
N THR A 55 14.29 1.82 3.78
CA THR A 55 14.48 3.21 3.36
C THR A 55 13.90 3.42 1.96
N GLU A 56 14.12 2.47 1.06
CA GLU A 56 13.53 2.46 -0.28
C GLU A 56 12.00 2.36 -0.22
N GLU A 57 11.46 1.47 0.62
CA GLU A 57 10.01 1.34 0.86
C GLU A 57 9.41 2.64 1.41
N ARG A 58 10.08 3.30 2.36
CA ARG A 58 9.64 4.58 2.88
C ARG A 58 9.57 5.66 1.78
N ASN A 59 10.59 5.70 0.93
CA ASN A 59 10.66 6.68 -0.16
C ASN A 59 9.58 6.42 -1.22
N SER A 60 9.30 5.15 -1.54
CA SER A 60 8.28 4.79 -2.53
C SER A 60 6.86 5.18 -2.09
N VAL A 61 6.57 5.15 -0.78
CA VAL A 61 5.29 5.62 -0.21
C VAL A 61 5.18 7.15 -0.22
N LEU A 62 6.28 7.85 0.02
CA LEU A 62 6.30 9.31 0.04
C LEU A 62 6.18 9.91 -1.36
N VAL A 63 6.90 9.32 -2.33
CA VAL A 63 6.94 9.77 -3.72
C VAL A 63 6.74 8.56 -4.64
N PRO A 64 5.49 8.13 -4.83
CA PRO A 64 5.19 6.98 -5.67
C PRO A 64 5.54 7.31 -7.13
N SER A 65 6.32 6.44 -7.75
CA SER A 65 6.75 6.62 -9.14
C SER A 65 5.64 6.19 -10.12
N ALA A 66 5.58 6.83 -11.28
CA ALA A 66 4.64 6.45 -12.34
C ALA A 66 4.76 4.95 -12.67
N GLY A 67 3.63 4.24 -12.78
CA GLY A 67 3.62 2.80 -13.10
C GLY A 67 4.14 1.87 -12.00
N SER A 68 4.44 2.37 -10.80
CA SER A 68 4.86 1.55 -9.66
C SER A 68 3.76 0.66 -9.07
N GLY A 69 2.49 0.95 -9.39
CA GLY A 69 1.34 0.30 -8.76
C GLY A 69 1.09 0.75 -7.32
N ILE A 70 1.86 1.71 -6.80
CA ILE A 70 1.67 2.26 -5.46
C ILE A 70 0.51 3.27 -5.49
N PRO A 71 -0.39 3.26 -4.49
CA PRO A 71 -1.47 4.23 -4.40
C PRO A 71 -0.98 5.69 -4.42
N GLY A 72 -1.63 6.51 -5.24
CA GLY A 72 -1.24 7.91 -5.46
C GLY A 72 -0.05 8.09 -6.41
N ALA A 73 0.42 7.03 -7.08
CA ALA A 73 1.34 7.17 -8.21
C ALA A 73 0.70 8.02 -9.32
N PRO A 74 1.48 8.88 -10.00
CA PRO A 74 0.98 9.55 -11.19
C PRO A 74 0.63 8.53 -12.26
N ALA A 75 -0.38 8.85 -13.07
CA ALA A 75 -0.74 8.05 -14.24
C ALA A 75 0.48 7.81 -15.12
N ASN A 76 0.63 6.59 -15.64
CA ASN A 76 1.68 6.29 -16.62
C ASN A 76 1.28 6.74 -18.06
N TRP A 77 0.12 7.38 -18.19
CA TRP A 77 -0.37 8.06 -19.39
C TRP A 77 -0.59 9.55 -19.12
N THR A 78 -0.88 10.35 -20.16
CA THR A 78 -1.31 11.75 -20.01
C THR A 78 -2.84 11.81 -19.91
N PRO A 79 -3.43 12.09 -18.73
CA PRO A 79 -4.88 12.11 -18.56
C PRO A 79 -5.51 13.30 -19.30
N ALA A 80 -6.74 13.13 -19.77
CA ALA A 80 -7.49 14.20 -20.40
C ALA A 80 -7.84 15.30 -19.38
N ALA A 81 -8.12 16.52 -19.86
CA ALA A 81 -8.55 17.61 -18.98
C ALA A 81 -9.84 17.20 -18.23
N GLY A 82 -9.84 17.38 -16.90
CA GLY A 82 -10.95 16.96 -16.02
C GLY A 82 -10.80 15.55 -15.44
N MET A 83 -9.87 14.74 -15.93
CA MET A 83 -9.56 13.43 -15.33
C MET A 83 -8.53 13.54 -14.20
N GLU A 84 -8.57 12.59 -13.28
CA GLU A 84 -7.59 12.50 -12.20
C GLU A 84 -6.18 12.21 -12.76
N THR A 85 -5.17 12.90 -12.21
CA THR A 85 -3.77 12.77 -12.65
C THR A 85 -3.03 11.59 -12.02
N HIS A 86 -3.61 11.00 -10.99
CA HIS A 86 -3.07 9.88 -10.22
C HIS A 86 -3.91 8.63 -10.48
N ILE A 87 -3.32 7.45 -10.26
CA ILE A 87 -4.08 6.20 -10.31
C ILE A 87 -5.13 6.23 -9.18
N PRO A 88 -6.44 6.13 -9.49
CA PRO A 88 -7.49 6.17 -8.49
C PRO A 88 -7.38 4.94 -7.59
N VAL A 89 -7.49 5.16 -6.27
CA VAL A 89 -7.48 4.07 -5.30
C VAL A 89 -8.57 4.30 -4.27
N ILE A 90 -9.43 3.29 -4.11
CA ILE A 90 -10.49 3.27 -3.11
C ILE A 90 -10.04 2.40 -1.94
N PHE A 91 -9.96 3.00 -0.75
CA PHE A 91 -9.69 2.29 0.49
C PHE A 91 -10.99 2.06 1.23
N LEU A 92 -11.56 0.87 1.06
CA LEU A 92 -12.81 0.48 1.72
C LEU A 92 -12.65 0.28 3.23
N ASP A 93 -11.41 0.11 3.72
CA ASP A 93 -11.08 -0.10 5.14
C ASP A 93 -11.92 -1.22 5.81
N LEU A 94 -12.17 -2.29 5.06
CA LEU A 94 -12.97 -3.43 5.49
C LEU A 94 -12.24 -4.24 6.56
N ASN A 95 -12.98 -4.71 7.55
CA ASN A 95 -12.60 -5.71 8.54
C ASN A 95 -13.07 -7.09 8.09
N ALA A 96 -12.61 -8.14 8.79
CA ALA A 96 -13.00 -9.53 8.49
C ALA A 96 -14.52 -9.74 8.55
N ASP A 97 -15.21 -8.99 9.41
CA ASP A 97 -16.66 -9.07 9.58
C ASP A 97 -17.44 -8.34 8.47
N ASP A 98 -16.78 -7.46 7.70
CA ASP A 98 -17.43 -6.70 6.61
C ASP A 98 -17.57 -7.54 5.33
N PHE A 99 -17.00 -8.74 5.29
CA PHE A 99 -17.16 -9.71 4.19
C PHE A 99 -18.29 -10.72 4.44
N SER A 100 -19.01 -10.63 5.57
CA SER A 100 -20.03 -11.61 5.95
C SER A 100 -21.46 -11.25 5.53
N SER A 101 -21.64 -10.41 4.50
CA SER A 101 -22.96 -10.10 3.96
C SER A 101 -23.50 -11.28 3.16
N GLN A 102 -24.44 -12.00 3.79
CA GLN A 102 -25.32 -13.04 3.22
C GLN A 102 -24.73 -14.46 3.07
N ASP A 103 -24.94 -15.30 4.10
CA ASP A 103 -24.76 -16.77 4.10
C ASP A 103 -25.59 -17.54 3.03
N ASN A 104 -26.25 -16.85 2.08
CA ASN A 104 -27.21 -17.44 1.13
C ASN A 104 -26.82 -17.29 -0.36
N LEU A 105 -25.60 -16.86 -0.68
CA LEU A 105 -25.14 -16.74 -2.08
C LEU A 105 -24.09 -17.81 -2.39
N ASP A 106 -24.26 -18.51 -3.51
CA ASP A 106 -23.34 -19.56 -3.99
C ASP A 106 -22.00 -19.00 -4.50
N GLU A 107 -21.90 -17.68 -4.74
CA GLU A 107 -20.69 -17.00 -5.20
C GLU A 107 -20.25 -15.91 -4.20
N PRO A 108 -18.93 -15.73 -3.98
CA PRO A 108 -18.42 -14.66 -3.14
C PRO A 108 -18.77 -13.31 -3.76
N GLU A 109 -19.44 -12.46 -2.99
CA GLU A 109 -19.79 -11.10 -3.41
C GLU A 109 -18.52 -10.30 -3.72
N ALA A 110 -18.56 -9.53 -4.81
CA ALA A 110 -17.45 -8.64 -5.16
C ALA A 110 -17.28 -7.61 -4.03
N ALA A 111 -16.07 -7.50 -3.48
CA ALA A 111 -15.79 -6.59 -2.38
C ALA A 111 -16.21 -5.14 -2.72
N GLY A 112 -17.03 -4.53 -1.88
CA GLY A 112 -17.51 -3.17 -2.06
C GLY A 112 -18.75 -3.01 -2.95
N TRP A 113 -19.47 -4.10 -3.27
CA TRP A 113 -20.73 -4.04 -4.03
C TRP A 113 -21.74 -3.03 -3.47
N ASP A 114 -21.96 -3.06 -2.15
CA ASP A 114 -22.86 -2.13 -1.44
C ASP A 114 -22.11 -0.91 -0.83
N ALA A 115 -20.86 -0.68 -1.21
CA ALA A 115 -20.09 0.43 -0.64
C ALA A 115 -20.60 1.77 -1.17
N THR A 116 -21.04 2.65 -0.26
CA THR A 116 -21.40 4.03 -0.60
C THR A 116 -20.23 4.96 -0.30
N LEU A 117 -19.74 5.69 -1.30
CA LEU A 117 -18.66 6.66 -1.12
C LEU A 117 -19.22 7.98 -0.58
N THR A 118 -18.79 8.36 0.63
CA THR A 118 -19.19 9.65 1.21
C THR A 118 -18.58 10.80 0.40
N SER A 119 -19.41 11.77 -0.03
CA SER A 119 -19.00 12.93 -0.84
C SER A 119 -18.72 12.61 -2.32
N GLU A 120 -19.21 11.48 -2.83
CA GLU A 120 -19.35 11.31 -4.27
C GLU A 120 -20.38 12.33 -4.78
N GLU A 121 -19.96 13.24 -5.65
CA GLU A 121 -20.87 14.14 -6.36
C GLU A 121 -21.47 13.35 -7.53
N GLU A 122 -22.80 13.37 -7.67
CA GLU A 122 -23.53 12.77 -8.80
C GLU A 122 -23.33 13.59 -10.10
N ASP A 123 -22.09 13.90 -10.44
CA ASP A 123 -21.73 14.58 -11.68
C ASP A 123 -21.77 13.61 -12.88
N GLU A 124 -21.53 14.14 -14.09
CA GLU A 124 -21.50 13.36 -15.33
C GLU A 124 -20.38 12.31 -15.26
N PHE A 125 -20.76 11.04 -15.12
CA PHE A 125 -19.83 9.92 -15.13
C PHE A 125 -19.19 9.77 -16.52
N PHE A 126 -17.89 9.53 -16.54
CA PHE A 126 -17.18 9.16 -17.76
C PHE A 126 -17.25 7.65 -17.97
N ASP A 127 -17.72 7.21 -19.14
CA ASP A 127 -17.65 5.81 -19.53
C ASP A 127 -16.18 5.38 -19.73
N LEU A 128 -15.72 4.47 -18.88
CA LEU A 128 -14.40 3.84 -19.01
C LEU A 128 -14.52 2.60 -19.90
N GLN A 129 -13.66 2.51 -20.92
CA GLN A 129 -13.57 1.30 -21.74
C GLN A 129 -12.92 0.17 -20.94
N ILE A 130 -13.49 -1.04 -21.04
CA ILE A 130 -12.87 -2.24 -20.47
C ILE A 130 -11.59 -2.53 -21.27
N VAL A 131 -10.44 -2.21 -20.68
CA VAL A 131 -9.13 -2.37 -21.33
C VAL A 131 -8.69 -3.84 -21.31
N LYS A 132 -9.15 -4.61 -20.33
CA LYS A 132 -8.81 -6.03 -20.19
C LYS A 132 -9.93 -6.77 -19.48
N HIS A 133 -10.44 -7.81 -20.14
CA HIS A 133 -11.38 -8.76 -19.56
C HIS A 133 -10.63 -10.09 -19.37
N HIS A 134 -10.75 -10.68 -18.20
CA HIS A 134 -10.29 -12.04 -17.95
C HIS A 134 -11.53 -12.90 -17.87
N ASP A 135 -11.82 -13.65 -18.94
CA ASP A 135 -12.87 -14.66 -18.90
C ASP A 135 -12.49 -15.71 -17.84
N THR A 136 -13.40 -16.01 -16.94
CA THR A 136 -13.33 -17.21 -16.10
C THR A 136 -13.61 -18.43 -16.98
N GLU A 137 -12.60 -19.27 -17.19
CA GLU A 137 -12.84 -20.69 -17.55
C GLU A 137 -13.48 -21.44 -16.39
#